data_AF-A0AAU3IIT1-F1
#
_entry.id   AF-A0AAU3IIT1-F1
#
_cell.length_a   1.000
_cell.length_b   1.000
_cell.length_c   1.000
_cell.angle_alpha   90.00
_cell.angle_beta   90.00
_cell.angle_gamma   90.00
#
_symmetry.space_group_name_H-M   'P 1'
#
loop_
_entity.id
_entity.type
_entity.pdbx_description
1 polymer ?
#
loop_
_entity_poly.entity_id
_entity_poly.type
_entity_poly.pdbx_seq_one_letter_code
_entity_poly.pdbx_strand_id
1 'polypeptide(L)'
;MRDITRTSRRTYPVTIRVKDSKGLLVTGLHTGTVGFSVTVSDRDPEPDVNEYEDIVEISFHTQTGRIFLIEWGGEGFHKLPDLSSGPGWYRLRYHAVHMDRATESDCSTDAVIDRYLLQIWPQDESIPQVVKSTSRTLTYWRNVK
;
A
#
# COMPACT_ATOMS: atom_id res chain seq x y z
N MET A 1 -35.48 -27.41 -12.77
CA MET A 1 -34.21 -27.27 -13.50
C MET A 1 -33.61 -25.94 -13.08
N ARG A 2 -32.29 -25.94 -12.82
CA ARG A 2 -31.54 -24.92 -12.06
C ARG A 2 -31.53 -23.56 -12.76
N ASP A 3 -31.42 -22.48 -11.99
CA ASP A 3 -30.32 -21.54 -12.24
C ASP A 3 -29.95 -20.74 -10.97
N ILE A 4 -28.70 -20.94 -10.57
CA ILE A 4 -28.02 -20.30 -9.45
C ILE A 4 -27.05 -19.31 -10.09
N THR A 5 -27.43 -18.05 -10.26
CA THR A 5 -26.49 -17.04 -10.75
C THR A 5 -25.70 -16.48 -9.58
N ARG A 6 -24.75 -17.27 -9.08
CA ARG A 6 -23.72 -16.81 -8.14
C ARG A 6 -22.65 -16.08 -8.94
N THR A 7 -22.87 -14.81 -9.24
CA THR A 7 -21.84 -13.95 -9.85
C THR A 7 -20.82 -13.55 -8.77
N SER A 8 -19.92 -14.47 -8.42
CA SER A 8 -18.73 -14.19 -7.64
C SER A 8 -17.73 -13.43 -8.52
N ARG A 9 -17.90 -12.12 -8.69
CA ARG A 9 -16.82 -11.25 -9.18
C ARG A 9 -15.89 -10.98 -8.01
N ARG A 10 -14.79 -11.72 -7.95
CA ARG A 10 -13.74 -11.49 -6.97
C ARG A 10 -13.01 -10.19 -7.33
N THR A 11 -13.08 -9.24 -6.41
CA THR A 11 -12.42 -7.93 -6.39
C THR A 11 -10.94 -8.09 -6.07
N TYR A 12 -10.04 -7.33 -6.70
CA TYR A 12 -8.62 -7.32 -6.30
C TYR A 12 -8.04 -5.90 -6.29
N PRO A 13 -7.37 -5.50 -5.20
CA PRO A 13 -6.62 -4.26 -5.14
C PRO A 13 -5.25 -4.38 -5.83
N VAL A 14 -4.60 -3.26 -6.14
CA VAL A 14 -3.18 -3.23 -6.52
C VAL A 14 -2.39 -4.04 -5.49
N THR A 15 -1.45 -4.85 -5.94
CA THR A 15 -0.66 -5.72 -5.07
C THR A 15 0.81 -5.46 -5.29
N ILE A 16 1.48 -4.98 -4.25
CA ILE A 16 2.93 -4.94 -4.23
C ILE A 16 3.45 -6.33 -3.87
N ARG A 17 4.47 -6.80 -4.59
CA ARG A 17 5.15 -8.05 -4.25
C ARG A 17 6.61 -7.78 -3.96
N VAL A 18 6.95 -7.60 -2.69
CA VAL A 18 8.36 -7.60 -2.27
C VAL A 18 8.82 -9.06 -2.12
N LYS A 19 10.02 -9.42 -2.59
CA LYS A 19 10.61 -10.75 -2.36
C LYS A 19 11.44 -10.71 -1.06
N ASP A 20 11.31 -11.75 -0.23
CA ASP A 20 11.86 -11.96 1.13
C ASP A 20 10.95 -11.59 2.33
N SER A 21 9.75 -11.08 2.05
CA SER A 21 8.54 -11.01 2.90
C SER A 21 7.50 -10.28 2.03
N LYS A 22 6.27 -10.77 1.86
CA LYS A 22 5.33 -10.17 0.88
C LYS A 22 4.35 -9.26 1.61
N GLY A 23 4.19 -8.02 1.16
CA GLY A 23 3.22 -7.06 1.69
C GLY A 23 2.32 -6.49 0.60
N LEU A 24 1.02 -6.42 0.84
CA LEU A 24 0.01 -5.88 -0.09
C LEU A 24 -0.28 -4.42 0.27
N LEU A 25 -0.15 -3.49 -0.69
CA LEU A 25 -0.65 -2.12 -0.54
C LEU A 25 -1.82 -1.92 -1.49
N VAL A 26 -2.95 -1.50 -0.93
CA VAL A 26 -4.22 -1.37 -1.65
C VAL A 26 -4.44 0.07 -2.06
N THR A 27 -4.74 0.28 -3.35
CA THR A 27 -5.17 1.57 -3.89
C THR A 27 -6.70 1.66 -4.00
N GLY A 28 -7.22 2.87 -4.13
CA GLY A 28 -8.63 3.17 -4.34
C GLY A 28 -9.06 2.92 -5.79
N LEU A 29 -8.26 3.35 -6.76
CA LEU A 29 -8.50 3.08 -8.19
C LEU A 29 -8.29 1.59 -8.50
N HIS A 30 -9.18 1.02 -9.32
CA HIS A 30 -9.07 -0.36 -9.83
C HIS A 30 -8.15 -0.43 -11.04
N THR A 31 -8.31 0.49 -12.01
CA THR A 31 -7.44 0.57 -13.19
C THR A 31 -7.05 2.02 -13.46
N GLY A 32 -5.74 2.30 -13.51
CA GLY A 32 -5.26 3.63 -13.87
C GLY A 32 -3.92 3.96 -13.23
N THR A 33 -3.50 5.21 -13.41
CA THR A 33 -2.29 5.75 -12.79
C THR A 33 -2.65 6.42 -11.46
N VAL A 34 -1.88 6.08 -10.42
CA VAL A 34 -1.99 6.69 -9.09
C VAL A 34 -0.75 7.54 -8.80
N GLY A 35 -0.89 8.52 -7.91
CA GLY A 35 0.28 9.24 -7.40
C GLY A 35 0.95 8.40 -6.33
N PHE A 36 2.19 7.95 -6.54
CA PHE A 36 2.90 7.14 -5.56
C PHE A 36 4.30 7.70 -5.30
N SER A 37 4.62 7.95 -4.03
CA SER A 37 5.94 8.43 -3.60
C SER A 37 6.52 7.52 -2.54
N VAL A 38 7.84 7.38 -2.53
CA VAL A 38 8.59 6.58 -1.56
C VAL A 38 9.66 7.43 -0.92
N THR A 39 9.78 7.34 0.39
CA THR A 39 10.85 7.95 1.16
C THR A 39 11.50 6.91 2.06
N VAL A 40 12.83 6.91 2.09
CA VAL A 40 13.63 6.05 2.97
C VAL A 40 14.40 6.98 3.90
N SER A 41 14.33 6.72 5.20
CA SER A 41 14.94 7.54 6.26
C SER A 41 15.67 6.65 7.26
N ASP A 42 16.69 7.20 7.92
CA ASP A 42 17.45 6.46 8.95
C ASP A 42 16.71 6.33 10.29
N ARG A 43 15.62 7.09 10.47
CA ARG A 43 14.76 7.11 11.66
C ARG A 43 13.32 7.41 11.28
N ASP A 44 12.40 7.26 12.24
CA ASP A 44 10.99 7.63 12.06
C ASP A 44 10.86 9.09 11.60
N PRO A 45 10.31 9.34 10.39
CA PRO A 45 10.13 10.69 9.85
C PRO A 45 8.86 11.40 10.36
N GLU A 46 8.12 10.78 11.28
CA GLU A 46 6.79 11.18 11.76
C GLU A 46 5.68 11.11 10.67
N PRO A 47 4.43 10.81 11.05
CA PRO A 47 3.32 10.74 10.11
C PRO A 47 2.80 12.15 9.74
N ASP A 48 2.51 12.39 8.47
CA ASP A 48 1.74 13.58 8.06
C ASP A 48 0.23 13.31 8.20
N VAL A 49 -0.27 13.52 9.41
CA VAL A 49 -1.69 13.31 9.75
C VAL A 49 -2.63 14.38 9.19
N ASN A 50 -2.10 15.49 8.67
CA ASN A 50 -2.90 16.59 8.14
C ASN A 50 -3.18 16.41 6.65
N GLU A 51 -2.20 15.93 5.89
CA GLU A 51 -2.36 15.71 4.45
C GLU A 51 -3.11 14.41 4.12
N TYR A 52 -2.91 13.35 4.91
CA TYR A 52 -3.41 12.02 4.56
C TYR A 52 -4.64 11.60 5.36
N GLU A 53 -5.58 10.93 4.69
CA GLU A 53 -6.84 10.41 5.27
C GLU A 53 -6.58 9.15 6.10
N ASP A 54 -5.72 8.28 5.58
CA ASP A 54 -5.43 6.98 6.17
C ASP A 54 -3.93 6.76 6.31
N ILE A 55 -3.52 6.23 7.46
CA ILE A 55 -2.12 5.98 7.79
C ILE A 55 -2.03 4.65 8.56
N VAL A 56 -1.32 3.69 7.99
CA VAL A 56 -1.11 2.36 8.57
C VAL A 56 0.36 1.99 8.59
N GLU A 57 0.73 1.18 9.57
CA GLU A 57 2.11 0.83 9.87
C GLU A 57 2.27 -0.68 10.00
N ILE A 58 3.29 -1.24 9.33
CA ILE A 58 3.63 -2.67 9.40
C ILE A 58 5.13 -2.87 9.51
N SER A 59 5.52 -3.91 10.26
CA SER A 59 6.91 -4.36 10.30
C SER A 59 7.22 -5.24 9.09
N PHE A 60 8.45 -5.16 8.60
CA PHE A 60 8.91 -5.88 7.43
C PHE A 60 10.36 -6.30 7.56
N HIS A 61 10.63 -7.57 7.29
CA HIS A 61 11.98 -8.11 7.30
C HIS A 61 12.52 -8.26 5.89
N THR A 62 13.75 -7.79 5.66
CA THR A 62 14.50 -8.06 4.42
C THR A 62 15.83 -8.75 4.73
N GLN A 63 16.12 -9.82 4.00
CA GLN A 63 17.40 -10.53 4.11
C GLN A 63 18.53 -9.85 3.33
N THR A 64 18.19 -8.92 2.44
CA THR A 64 19.14 -8.32 1.49
C THR A 64 19.29 -6.81 1.66
N GLY A 65 18.42 -6.17 2.45
CA GLY A 65 18.35 -4.69 2.51
C GLY A 65 17.77 -4.06 1.24
N ARG A 66 17.13 -4.87 0.38
CA ARG A 66 16.53 -4.41 -0.88
C ARG A 66 15.03 -4.62 -0.85
N ILE A 67 14.30 -3.63 -1.36
CA ILE A 67 12.85 -3.66 -1.51
C ILE A 67 12.50 -3.32 -2.96
N PHE A 68 11.51 -4.03 -3.48
CA PHE A 68 11.00 -3.86 -4.83
C PHE A 68 9.49 -3.66 -4.78
N LEU A 69 9.04 -2.65 -5.53
CA LEU A 69 7.65 -2.41 -5.83
C LEU A 69 7.33 -3.16 -7.13
N ILE A 70 6.28 -3.97 -7.11
CA ILE A 70 5.83 -4.72 -8.29
C ILE A 70 4.37 -4.37 -8.50
N GLU A 71 4.01 -4.00 -9.71
CA GLU A 71 2.62 -3.74 -10.07
C GLU A 71 1.84 -5.06 -10.16
N TRP A 72 0.52 -4.98 -10.02
CA TRP A 72 -0.33 -6.15 -10.21
C TRP A 72 -0.15 -6.72 -11.63
N GLY A 73 -0.25 -8.05 -11.75
CA GLY A 73 0.05 -8.73 -13.02
C GLY A 73 1.56 -8.86 -13.32
N GLY A 74 2.43 -8.20 -12.55
CA GLY A 74 3.88 -8.21 -12.77
C GLY A 74 4.31 -7.37 -13.97
N GLU A 75 3.45 -6.46 -14.42
CA GLU A 75 3.67 -5.63 -15.62
C GLU A 75 4.71 -4.53 -15.39
N GLY A 76 4.81 -4.04 -14.15
CA GLY A 76 5.80 -3.04 -13.71
C GLY A 76 6.66 -3.52 -12.55
N PHE A 77 7.95 -3.18 -12.58
CA PHE A 77 8.93 -3.50 -11.55
C PHE A 77 9.78 -2.28 -11.23
N HIS A 78 9.70 -1.80 -10.00
CA HIS A 78 10.36 -0.58 -9.55
C HIS A 78 11.25 -0.88 -8.34
N LYS A 79 12.56 -0.72 -8.50
CA LYS A 79 13.50 -0.83 -7.38
C LYS A 79 13.35 0.41 -6.48
N LEU A 80 13.16 0.20 -5.18
CA LEU A 80 13.15 1.31 -4.22
C LEU A 80 14.59 1.76 -3.89
N PRO A 81 14.76 2.97 -3.30
CA PRO A 81 16.06 3.38 -2.79
C PRO A 81 16.67 2.31 -1.87
N ASP A 82 17.99 2.14 -1.94
CA ASP A 82 18.69 1.16 -1.10
C ASP A 82 18.55 1.51 0.38
N LEU A 83 18.30 0.50 1.22
CA LEU A 83 18.15 0.70 2.65
C LEU A 83 19.53 0.85 3.30
N SER A 84 19.78 1.99 3.93
CA SER A 84 21.06 2.35 4.52
C SER A 84 21.54 1.36 5.60
N SER A 85 20.61 0.69 6.29
CA SER A 85 20.92 -0.27 7.36
C SER A 85 21.09 -1.73 6.91
N GLY A 86 20.95 -2.04 5.61
CA GLY A 86 21.14 -3.40 5.10
C GLY A 86 20.05 -4.39 5.52
N PRO A 87 20.36 -5.70 5.64
CA PRO A 87 19.39 -6.70 6.10
C PRO A 87 18.87 -6.44 7.51
N GLY A 88 17.59 -6.71 7.76
CA GLY A 88 16.97 -6.55 9.08
C GLY A 88 15.49 -6.17 9.02
N TRP A 89 15.00 -5.70 10.17
CA TRP A 89 13.63 -5.21 10.33
C TRP A 89 13.51 -3.72 10.01
N TYR A 90 12.42 -3.40 9.32
CA TYR A 90 12.05 -2.06 8.92
C TYR A 90 10.58 -1.83 9.26
N ARG A 91 10.24 -0.59 9.58
CA ARG A 91 8.86 -0.12 9.59
C ARG A 91 8.51 0.46 8.23
N LEU A 92 7.37 0.05 7.69
CA LEU A 92 6.71 0.76 6.60
C LEU A 92 5.50 1.50 7.13
N ARG A 93 5.39 2.79 6.79
CA ARG A 93 4.20 3.60 7.01
C ARG A 93 3.59 3.96 5.66
N TYR A 94 2.38 3.50 5.43
CA TYR A 94 1.62 3.73 4.21
C TYR A 94 0.55 4.78 4.47
N HIS A 95 0.61 5.85 3.68
CA HIS A 95 -0.35 6.94 3.73
C HIS A 95 -1.18 6.92 2.45
N ALA A 96 -2.48 7.21 2.60
CA ALA A 96 -3.41 7.29 1.49
C ALA A 96 -4.34 8.50 1.62
N VAL A 97 -4.69 9.08 0.48
CA VAL A 97 -5.67 10.18 0.39
C VAL A 97 -6.51 10.01 -0.88
N HIS A 98 -7.80 10.32 -0.77
CA HIS A 98 -8.81 10.22 -1.82
C HIS A 98 -9.11 8.79 -2.29
N MET A 99 -8.87 7.78 -1.45
CA MET A 99 -9.19 6.39 -1.79
C MET A 99 -10.68 6.20 -2.11
N ASP A 100 -11.58 6.81 -1.32
CA ASP A 100 -13.02 6.69 -1.55
C ASP A 100 -13.42 7.25 -2.92
N ARG A 101 -12.91 8.44 -3.28
CA ARG A 101 -13.18 9.09 -4.58
C ARG A 101 -12.64 8.26 -5.74
N ALA A 102 -11.45 7.69 -5.58
CA ALA A 102 -10.83 6.82 -6.57
C ALA A 102 -11.63 5.52 -6.76
N THR A 103 -12.11 4.91 -5.66
CA THR A 103 -12.97 3.72 -5.71
C THR A 103 -14.30 4.01 -6.41
N GLU A 104 -14.88 5.18 -6.20
CA GLU A 104 -16.12 5.60 -6.89
C GLU A 104 -15.91 5.80 -8.40
N SER A 105 -14.71 6.23 -8.81
CA SER A 105 -14.38 6.39 -10.24
C SER A 105 -14.11 5.06 -10.95
N ASP A 106 -13.72 4.01 -10.21
CA ASP A 106 -13.33 2.68 -10.67
C ASP A 106 -12.08 2.69 -11.57
N CYS A 107 -12.16 3.34 -12.73
CA CYS A 107 -11.05 3.49 -13.68
C CYS A 107 -10.75 4.97 -13.98
N SER A 108 -9.47 5.27 -14.24
CA SER A 108 -9.03 6.58 -14.75
C SER A 108 -7.85 6.42 -15.69
N THR A 109 -7.93 7.01 -16.89
CA THR A 109 -6.83 7.00 -17.87
C THR A 109 -6.04 8.31 -17.91
N ASP A 110 -6.66 9.41 -17.47
CA ASP A 110 -6.16 10.76 -17.81
C ASP A 110 -5.80 11.61 -16.57
N ALA A 111 -6.16 11.15 -15.37
CA ALA A 111 -5.92 11.91 -14.15
C ALA A 111 -5.62 11.02 -12.94
N VAL A 112 -4.65 11.46 -12.14
CA VAL A 112 -4.39 10.91 -10.81
C VAL A 112 -5.49 11.38 -9.85
N ILE A 113 -6.22 10.43 -9.26
CA ILE A 113 -7.33 10.71 -8.33
C ILE A 113 -6.87 10.53 -6.88
N ASP A 114 -6.24 9.41 -6.58
CA ASP A 114 -5.69 9.03 -5.29
C ASP A 114 -4.16 9.18 -5.26
N ARG A 115 -3.65 9.49 -4.06
CA ARG A 115 -2.21 9.63 -3.81
C ARG A 115 -1.77 8.82 -2.60
N TYR A 116 -0.53 8.37 -2.66
CA TYR A 116 0.08 7.48 -1.70
C TYR A 116 1.51 7.88 -1.37
N LEU A 117 1.87 7.72 -0.10
CA LEU A 117 3.25 7.87 0.38
C LEU A 117 3.64 6.65 1.20
N LEU A 118 4.74 6.03 0.81
CA LEU A 118 5.40 4.97 1.58
C LEU A 118 6.66 5.54 2.25
N GLN A 119 6.63 5.63 3.57
CA GLN A 119 7.82 5.92 4.38
C GLN A 119 8.41 4.60 4.88
N ILE A 120 9.74 4.49 4.85
CA ILE A 120 10.49 3.30 5.28
C ILE A 120 11.63 3.74 6.19
N TRP A 121 11.75 3.12 7.36
CA TRP A 121 12.90 3.33 8.25
C TRP A 121 13.25 2.07 9.05
N PRO A 122 14.51 1.91 9.50
CA PRO A 122 14.91 0.80 10.36
C PRO A 122 14.15 0.83 11.70
N GLN A 123 13.57 -0.30 12.09
CA GLN A 123 12.90 -0.47 13.37
C GLN A 123 12.75 -1.95 13.68
N ASP A 124 12.90 -2.33 14.96
CA ASP A 124 12.57 -3.69 15.42
C ASP A 124 11.12 -4.07 15.12
N GLU A 125 10.89 -5.38 14.97
CA GLU A 125 9.55 -5.91 14.76
C GLU A 125 8.61 -5.47 15.89
N SER A 126 7.46 -4.96 15.49
CA SER A 126 6.33 -4.78 16.39
C SER A 126 5.01 -4.89 15.64
N ILE A 127 3.93 -4.96 16.42
CA ILE A 127 2.59 -5.19 15.92
C ILE A 127 2.19 -4.15 14.85
N PRO A 128 1.40 -4.53 13.84
CA PRO A 128 0.78 -3.59 12.92
C PRO A 128 -0.04 -2.54 13.67
N GLN A 129 0.02 -1.29 13.21
CA GLN A 129 -0.72 -0.18 13.81
C GLN A 129 -1.52 0.60 12.77
N VAL A 130 -2.63 1.16 13.23
CA VAL A 130 -3.44 2.10 12.46
C VAL A 130 -3.32 3.45 13.15
N VAL A 131 -2.52 4.34 12.55
CA VAL A 131 -2.25 5.68 13.07
C VAL A 131 -3.45 6.58 12.79
N LYS A 132 -4.04 6.46 11.60
CA LYS A 132 -5.24 7.20 11.19
C LYS A 132 -6.06 6.35 10.22
N SER A 133 -7.38 6.41 10.32
CA SER A 133 -8.26 5.77 9.36
C SER A 133 -9.57 6.55 9.27
N THR A 134 -9.80 7.18 8.13
CA THR A 134 -11.01 7.98 7.87
C THR A 134 -11.77 7.52 6.63
N SER A 135 -11.13 6.84 5.68
CA SER A 135 -11.82 6.39 4.47
C SER A 135 -12.69 5.14 4.71
N ARG A 136 -13.78 5.05 3.95
CA ARG A 136 -14.61 3.82 3.92
C ARG A 136 -13.84 2.70 3.23
N THR A 137 -13.04 3.02 2.22
CA THR A 137 -12.23 2.05 1.48
C THR A 137 -11.21 1.35 2.39
N LEU A 138 -10.40 2.08 3.18
CA LEU A 138 -9.47 1.42 4.11
C LEU A 138 -10.23 0.61 5.17
N THR A 139 -11.32 1.17 5.72
CA THR A 139 -12.14 0.47 6.72
C THR A 139 -12.69 -0.85 6.18
N TYR A 140 -13.13 -0.87 4.92
CA TYR A 140 -13.56 -2.09 4.24
C TYR A 140 -12.42 -3.11 4.17
N TRP A 141 -11.28 -2.73 3.59
CA TRP A 141 -10.14 -3.64 3.39
C TRP A 141 -9.57 -4.20 4.68
N ARG A 142 -9.64 -3.44 5.79
CA ARG A 142 -9.25 -3.92 7.12
C ARG A 142 -10.15 -5.00 7.69
N ASN A 143 -11.42 -5.05 7.28
CA ASN A 143 -12.43 -5.97 7.83
C ASN A 143 -12.68 -7.20 6.96
N VAL A 144 -12.16 -7.22 5.73
CA VAL A 144 -12.21 -8.40 4.87
C VAL A 144 -11.28 -9.46 5.44
N LYS A 145 -11.83 -10.64 5.75
CA LYS A 145 -11.10 -11.82 6.25
C LYS A 145 -10.65 -12.75 5.13
#